data_AF-A0A926R899-F1
#
_entry.id   AF-A0A926R899-F1
#
_cell.length_a   1.000
_cell.length_b   1.000
_cell.length_c   1.000
_cell.angle_alpha   90.00
_cell.angle_beta   90.00
_cell.angle_gamma   90.00
#
_symmetry.space_group_name_H-M   'P 1'
#
loop_
_entity.id
_entity.type
_entity.pdbx_description
1 polymer ?
#
loop_
_entity_poly.entity_id
_entity_poly.type
_entity_poly.pdbx_seq_one_letter_code
_entity_poly.pdbx_strand_id
1 'polypeptide(L)'
;MIVSPCISICKTDPKTGYCYGCGRNTEEKKIWKIEATTDKWKKGNLEIIQKRLTGWQLESFKESYTYKIENGISLFKKKLLDE
;
A
#
# COMPACT_ATOMS: atom_id res chain seq x y z
N MET A 1 10.49 10.04 -6.90
CA MET A 1 9.32 9.22 -7.29
C MET A 1 8.71 8.65 -6.02
N ILE A 2 7.40 8.79 -5.82
CA ILE A 2 6.72 8.25 -4.63
C ILE A 2 6.57 6.73 -4.77
N VAL A 3 7.09 5.98 -3.80
CA VAL A 3 7.04 4.51 -3.78
C VAL A 3 5.57 4.05 -3.70
N SER A 4 5.22 3.01 -4.46
CA SER A 4 3.87 2.44 -4.42
C SER A 4 3.57 1.82 -3.05
N PRO A 5 2.41 2.10 -2.42
CA PRO A 5 2.03 1.54 -1.11
C PRO A 5 1.63 0.06 -1.17
N CYS A 6 1.79 -0.62 -2.31
CA CYS A 6 1.60 -2.06 -2.33
C CYS A 6 2.65 -2.77 -1.48
N ILE A 7 2.23 -3.48 -0.44
CA ILE A 7 3.13 -4.30 0.41
C ILE A 7 3.14 -5.79 0.02
N SER A 8 2.77 -6.10 -1.23
CA SER A 8 2.71 -7.47 -1.78
C SER A 8 1.66 -8.39 -1.13
N ILE A 9 0.75 -7.82 -0.34
CA ILE A 9 -0.46 -8.47 0.17
C ILE A 9 -1.66 -7.85 -0.54
N CYS A 10 -2.40 -8.63 -1.32
CA CYS A 10 -3.56 -8.15 -2.09
C CYS A 10 -4.79 -9.02 -1.83
N LYS A 11 -5.46 -8.74 -0.72
CA LYS A 11 -6.78 -9.28 -0.36
C LYS A 11 -7.71 -8.10 -0.09
N THR A 12 -8.91 -8.13 -0.65
CA THR A 12 -9.88 -7.03 -0.57
C THR A 12 -11.00 -7.41 0.37
N ASP A 13 -11.39 -6.49 1.25
CA ASP A 13 -12.58 -6.63 2.07
C ASP A 13 -13.84 -6.55 1.20
N PRO A 14 -14.69 -7.58 1.14
CA PRO A 14 -15.89 -7.57 0.30
C PRO A 14 -16.94 -6.55 0.78
N LYS A 15 -16.89 -6.10 2.04
CA LYS A 15 -17.84 -5.12 2.58
C LYS A 15 -17.47 -3.69 2.20
N THR A 16 -16.19 -3.34 2.31
CA THR A 16 -15.72 -1.95 2.10
C THR A 16 -15.06 -1.73 0.74
N GLY A 17 -14.61 -2.79 0.06
CA GLY A 17 -13.85 -2.69 -1.19
C GLY A 17 -12.38 -2.29 -1.01
N TYR A 18 -11.89 -2.18 0.23
CA TYR A 18 -10.50 -1.80 0.51
C TYR A 18 -9.57 -3.00 0.68
N CYS A 19 -8.32 -2.86 0.24
CA CYS A 19 -7.30 -3.88 0.43
C CYS A 19 -6.89 -3.97 1.92
N TYR A 20 -6.95 -5.15 2.52
CA TYR A 20 -6.49 -5.40 3.89
C TYR A 20 -5.01 -5.04 4.10
N GLY A 21 -4.18 -5.15 3.06
CA GLY A 21 -2.76 -4.88 3.15
C GLY A 21 -2.37 -3.41 2.98
N CYS A 22 -3.09 -2.63 2.18
CA CYS A 22 -2.66 -1.26 1.84
C CYS A 22 -3.78 -0.23 1.81
N GLY A 23 -5.01 -0.56 2.21
CA GLY A 23 -6.15 0.36 2.28
C GLY A 23 -6.68 0.90 0.94
N ARG A 24 -6.02 0.59 -0.19
CA ARG A 24 -6.46 1.02 -1.53
C ARG A 24 -7.62 0.20 -2.06
N ASN A 25 -8.57 0.85 -2.72
CA ASN A 25 -9.56 0.22 -3.58
C ASN A 25 -9.00 -0.05 -5.00
N THR A 26 -9.84 -0.56 -5.90
CA THR A 26 -9.45 -0.91 -7.27
C THR A 26 -9.14 0.32 -8.13
N GLU A 27 -9.94 1.37 -8.01
CA GLU A 27 -9.84 2.61 -8.78
C GLU A 27 -8.54 3.35 -8.45
N GLU A 28 -8.19 3.44 -7.16
CA GLU A 28 -6.93 4.04 -6.70
C GLU A 28 -5.72 3.26 -7.20
N LYS A 29 -5.81 1.92 -7.29
CA LYS A 29 -4.74 1.09 -7.88
C LYS A 29 -4.58 1.38 -9.38
N LYS A 30 -5.67 1.63 -10.11
CA LYS A 30 -5.64 2.02 -11.53
C LYS A 30 -5.03 3.41 -11.67
N ILE A 31 -5.52 4.40 -10.92
CA ILE A 31 -5.01 5.79 -10.95
C ILE A 31 -3.51 5.80 -10.63
N TRP A 32 -3.05 5.06 -9.63
CA TRP A 32 -1.62 5.03 -9.28
C TRP A 32 -0.70 4.59 -10.45
N LYS A 33 -1.19 3.76 -11.37
CA LYS A 33 -0.44 3.27 -12.54
C LYS A 33 -0.44 4.24 -13.72
N ILE A 34 -1.29 5.27 -13.70
CA ILE A 34 -1.35 6.27 -14.78
C ILE A 34 -0.11 7.17 -14.65
N GLU A 35 0.63 7.33 -15.75
CA GLU A 35 1.87 8.12 -15.77
C GLU A 35 1.60 9.60 -15.46
N ALA A 36 0.47 10.14 -15.91
CA ALA A 36 0.04 11.51 -15.66
C ALA A 36 -0.39 11.79 -14.20
N THR A 37 -0.46 10.76 -13.33
CA THR A 37 -0.90 10.95 -11.95
C THR A 37 0.16 11.70 -11.13
N THR A 38 -0.24 12.88 -10.65
CA THR A 38 0.61 13.82 -9.94
C THR A 38 1.10 13.30 -8.58
N ASP A 39 2.26 13.78 -8.17
CA ASP A 39 2.79 13.49 -6.82
C ASP A 39 1.89 14.05 -5.72
N LYS A 40 1.19 15.16 -5.96
CA LYS A 40 0.19 15.71 -5.04
C LYS A 40 -0.93 14.70 -4.77
N TRP A 41 -1.47 14.07 -5.82
CA TRP A 41 -2.48 13.04 -5.67
C TRP A 41 -1.95 11.81 -4.93
N LYS A 42 -0.73 11.36 -5.27
CA LYS A 42 -0.09 10.20 -4.62
C LYS A 42 0.13 10.42 -3.11
N LYS A 43 0.61 11.60 -2.71
CA LYS A 43 0.76 11.98 -1.29
C LYS A 43 -0.59 11.97 -0.56
N GLY A 44 -1.61 12.61 -1.14
CA GLY A 44 -2.95 12.62 -0.56
C GLY A 44 -3.55 11.21 -0.45
N ASN A 45 -3.36 10.37 -1.47
CA ASN A 45 -3.81 8.98 -1.43
C ASN A 45 -3.12 8.18 -0.31
N LEU A 46 -1.81 8.36 -0.10
CA LEU A 46 -1.07 7.71 1.00
C LEU A 46 -1.62 8.09 2.38
N GLU A 47 -2.02 9.34 2.60
CA GLU A 47 -2.64 9.78 3.87
C GLU A 47 -4.03 9.14 4.05
N ILE A 48 -4.83 9.12 2.98
CA ILE A 48 -6.19 8.56 3.00
C ILE A 48 -6.17 7.06 3.31
N ILE A 49 -5.32 6.29 2.63
CA ILE A 49 -5.30 4.83 2.79
C ILE A 49 -4.83 4.43 4.18
N GLN A 50 -3.92 5.19 4.79
CA GLN A 50 -3.47 4.96 6.16
C GLN A 50 -4.60 5.21 7.16
N LYS A 51 -5.44 6.22 6.96
CA LYS A 51 -6.62 6.48 7.81
C LYS A 51 -7.69 5.38 7.73
N ARG A 52 -7.70 4.58 6.66
CA ARG A 52 -8.62 3.44 6.50
C ARG A 52 -8.14 2.19 7.25
N LEU A 53 -6.86 2.09 7.54
CA LEU A 53 -6.26 0.99 8.30
C LEU A 53 -6.30 1.32 9.79
N THR A 54 -6.51 0.32 10.64
CA THR A 54 -6.56 0.50 12.09
C THR A 54 -5.85 -0.64 12.82
N GLY A 55 -5.47 -0.39 14.07
CA GLY A 55 -4.81 -1.38 14.92
C GLY A 55 -3.59 -2.02 14.24
N TRP A 56 -3.50 -3.35 14.34
CA TRP A 56 -2.37 -4.11 13.80
C TRP A 56 -2.21 -3.97 12.28
N GLN A 57 -3.28 -3.72 11.53
CA GLN A 57 -3.21 -3.55 10.08
C GLN A 57 -2.43 -2.29 9.71
N LEU A 58 -2.69 -1.19 10.42
CA LEU A 58 -1.99 0.07 10.20
C LEU A 58 -0.51 -0.05 10.57
N GLU A 59 -0.22 -0.66 11.73
CA GLU A 59 1.17 -0.83 12.18
C GLU A 59 1.96 -1.75 11.25
N SER A 60 1.38 -2.88 10.83
CA SER A 60 2.01 -3.79 9.86
C SER A 60 2.23 -3.13 8.49
N PHE A 61 1.27 -2.31 8.05
CA PHE A 61 1.43 -1.54 6.81
C PHE A 61 2.58 -0.55 6.90
N LYS A 62 2.65 0.24 7.97
CA LYS A 62 3.72 1.23 8.19
C LYS A 62 5.08 0.56 8.19
N GLU A 63 5.26 -0.49 8.99
CA GLU A 63 6.51 -1.23 9.09
C GLU A 63 6.95 -1.77 7.72
N SER A 64 6.04 -2.46 7.03
CA SER A 64 6.31 -3.07 5.72
C SER A 64 6.56 -2.05 4.61
N TYR A 65 5.88 -0.89 4.66
CA TYR A 65 6.05 0.19 3.70
C TYR A 65 7.35 0.96 3.95
N THR A 66 7.71 1.26 5.20
CA THR A 66 9.01 1.83 5.58
C THR A 66 10.14 0.92 5.10
N TYR A 67 10.07 -0.37 5.43
CA TYR A 67 11.05 -1.35 4.97
C TYR A 67 11.17 -1.36 3.44
N LYS A 68 10.05 -1.27 2.72
CA LYS A 68 10.04 -1.19 1.24
C LYS A 68 10.68 0.08 0.70
N ILE A 69 10.49 1.22 1.35
CA ILE A 69 11.14 2.46 0.94
C ILE A 69 12.66 2.33 1.06
N GLU A 70 13.12 1.71 2.14
CA GLU A 70 14.56 1.55 2.44
C GLU A 70 15.23 0.44 1.62
N ASN A 71 14.52 -0.67 1.36
CA ASN A 71 15.09 -1.90 0.81
C ASN A 71 14.54 -2.28 -0.58
N GLY A 72 13.59 -1.53 -1.12
CA GLY A 72 12.97 -1.77 -2.43
C GLY A 72 11.87 -2.85 -2.45
N ILE A 73 11.79 -3.73 -1.45
CA ILE A 73 10.77 -4.79 -1.32
C ILE A 73 10.05 -4.75 0.02
N SER A 74 8.80 -5.22 0.07
CA SER A 74 8.05 -5.31 1.33
C SER A 74 8.47 -6.51 2.17
N LEU A 75 8.19 -6.47 3.48
CA LEU A 75 8.50 -7.58 4.40
C LEU A 75 7.89 -8.92 3.94
N PHE A 76 6.66 -8.90 3.42
CA PHE A 76 6.03 -10.10 2.89
C PHE A 76 6.77 -10.64 1.65
N LYS A 77 7.23 -9.75 0.76
CA LYS A 77 8.00 -10.17 -0.42
C LYS A 77 9.38 -10.70 -0.04
N LYS A 78 10.03 -10.10 0.97
CA LYS A 78 11.27 -10.61 1.55
C LYS A 78 11.11 -12.05 2.04
N LYS A 79 10.08 -12.30 2.87
CA LYS A 79 9.79 -13.64 3.38
C LYS A 79 9.62 -14.68 2.26
N LEU A 80 8.90 -14.34 1.18
CA LEU A 80 8.72 -15.22 0.03
C LEU A 80 10.00 -15.48 -0.81
N LEU A 81 11.05 -14.68 -0.64
CA LEU A 81 12.33 -14.88 -1.33
C LEU A 81 13.33 -15.65 -0.47
N ASP A 82 13.15 -15.61 0.86
CA ASP A 82 13.95 -16.34 1.83
C ASP A 82 13.46 -17.81 2.02
N GLU A 83 12.27 -18.14 1.48
CA GLU A 83 11.65 -19.48 1.39
C GLU A 83 11.98 -20.16 0.05
#